data_AF-A0AAE0VTX5-F1
#
_entry.id   AF-A0AAE0VTX5-F1
#
_cell.length_a   1.000
_cell.length_b   1.000
_cell.length_c   1.000
_cell.angle_alpha   90.00
_cell.angle_beta   90.00
_cell.angle_gamma   90.00
#
_symmetry.space_group_name_H-M   'P 1'
#
loop_
_entity.id
_entity.type
_entity.pdbx_description
1 polymer ?
#
loop_
_entity_poly.entity_id
_entity_poly.type
_entity_poly.pdbx_seq_one_letter_code
_entity_poly.pdbx_strand_id
1 'polypeptide(L)'
;MNYNYCHHIGLDPASPEFGDRSTEFRLDATDADLVDVIHTDSSGFVLLSGFGAAQPLGDIDFYPNEGVKQPGCPESSVGGIISGIGSGSISEAANSVKCSHSRAWVYFTESINSNCHFYAHKCRTAAGFEQGECLGCSATGCPIMGYDADKTTERGTFYLSTSDRAPFCGHEFFVEVVVSGTSQDTYGEFFVTLIGSKATSEELKLETKMMSLYHGVVERHVVASHIDLGTIQQVKLKFERAHDLHALGASRDVRIHSVTIQPTESTQK
;
A
#
# COMPACT_ATOMS: atom_id res chain seq x y z
N MET A 1 29.10 30.45 -1.66
CA MET A 1 27.99 30.42 -0.69
C MET A 1 27.86 28.98 -0.25
N ASN A 2 28.11 28.70 1.03
CA ASN A 2 28.10 27.36 1.58
C ASN A 2 26.64 26.94 1.80
N TYR A 3 26.15 26.00 1.00
CA TYR A 3 24.82 25.42 1.19
C TYR A 3 24.95 24.30 2.22
N ASN A 4 24.65 24.60 3.48
CA ASN A 4 24.23 23.56 4.42
C ASN A 4 22.76 23.32 4.14
N TYR A 5 22.46 22.51 3.11
CA TYR A 5 21.14 21.92 2.95
C TYR A 5 21.16 20.62 3.74
N CYS A 6 20.46 20.59 4.87
CA CYS A 6 20.32 19.41 5.72
C CYS A 6 19.06 18.66 5.33
N HIS A 7 19.20 17.37 5.01
CA HIS A 7 18.09 16.51 4.61
C HIS A 7 18.13 15.23 5.44
N HIS A 8 17.09 14.99 6.24
CA HIS A 8 16.93 13.78 7.03
C HIS A 8 15.88 12.87 6.41
N ILE A 9 16.17 11.56 6.43
CA ILE A 9 15.30 10.53 5.85
C ILE A 9 14.96 9.55 6.97
N GLY A 10 13.69 9.51 7.35
CA GLY A 10 13.15 8.58 8.34
C GLY A 10 12.69 7.29 7.67
N LEU A 11 13.36 6.17 7.93
CA LEU A 11 12.96 4.87 7.40
C LEU A 11 12.25 4.06 8.49
N ASP A 12 10.92 4.07 8.42
CA ASP A 12 9.98 3.50 9.38
C ASP A 12 10.35 3.79 10.85
N PRO A 13 10.38 5.07 11.28
CA PRO A 13 10.86 5.45 12.59
C PRO A 13 10.13 4.71 13.72
N ALA A 14 10.88 4.24 14.71
CA ALA A 14 10.32 3.44 15.80
C ALA A 14 9.24 4.23 16.58
N SER A 15 8.08 3.61 16.81
CA SER A 15 7.04 4.10 17.71
C SER A 15 7.28 3.75 19.19
N PRO A 16 7.76 2.55 19.56
CA PRO A 16 7.99 2.22 20.96
C PRO A 16 8.96 3.23 21.60
N GLU A 17 8.63 3.74 22.78
CA GLU A 17 9.39 4.78 23.52
C GLU A 17 9.43 6.19 22.88
N PHE A 18 9.00 6.37 21.64
CA PHE A 18 9.10 7.64 20.91
C PHE A 18 7.76 8.25 20.48
N GLY A 19 6.75 7.43 20.16
CA GLY A 19 5.49 7.88 19.53
C GLY A 19 4.76 8.97 20.32
N ASP A 20 4.68 8.81 21.65
CA ASP A 20 4.01 9.76 22.55
C ASP A 20 4.96 10.82 23.14
N ARG A 21 6.22 10.87 22.68
CA ARG A 21 7.20 11.85 23.18
C ARG A 21 7.00 13.20 22.47
N SER A 22 7.42 14.27 23.15
CA SER A 22 7.54 15.59 22.54
C SER A 22 8.54 15.57 21.38
N THR A 23 8.39 16.53 20.46
CA THR A 23 9.25 16.65 19.26
C THR A 23 10.74 16.76 19.58
N GLU A 24 11.12 17.21 20.78
CA GLU A 24 12.51 17.20 21.25
C GLU A 24 13.15 15.79 21.32
N PHE A 25 12.35 14.73 21.48
CA PHE A 25 12.85 13.37 21.70
C PHE A 25 12.50 12.39 20.58
N ARG A 26 11.90 12.85 19.49
CA ARG A 26 11.54 12.03 18.32
C ARG A 26 11.87 12.78 17.04
N LEU A 27 11.92 12.07 15.93
CA LEU A 27 12.03 12.71 14.61
C LEU A 27 10.87 13.71 14.43
N ASP A 28 11.21 14.90 13.95
CA ASP A 28 10.27 15.97 13.66
C ASP A 28 10.73 16.78 12.44
N ALA A 29 9.78 17.38 11.71
CA ALA A 29 10.05 18.22 10.54
C ALA A 29 11.03 19.37 10.83
N THR A 30 11.14 19.82 12.09
CA THR A 30 12.07 20.89 12.49
C THR A 30 13.53 20.47 12.63
N ASP A 31 13.86 19.18 12.49
CA ASP A 31 15.22 18.65 12.67
C ASP A 31 16.18 18.93 11.50
N ALA A 32 15.67 19.30 10.32
CA ALA A 32 16.44 19.58 9.11
C ALA A 32 15.72 20.57 8.17
N ASP A 33 16.33 20.96 7.04
CA ASP A 33 15.67 21.81 6.04
C ASP A 33 14.58 21.04 5.25
N LEU A 34 14.76 19.71 5.19
CA LEU A 34 13.79 18.76 4.69
C LEU A 34 13.87 17.48 5.54
N VAL A 35 12.73 17.02 6.01
CA VAL A 35 12.55 15.68 6.58
C VAL A 35 11.51 14.93 5.75
N ASP A 36 11.90 13.83 5.11
CA ASP A 36 10.96 12.88 4.51
C ASP A 36 10.98 11.54 5.24
N VAL A 37 9.82 10.89 5.30
CA VAL A 37 9.62 9.70 6.12
C VAL A 37 8.87 8.65 5.31
N ILE A 38 9.34 7.40 5.38
CA ILE A 38 8.69 6.24 4.77
C ILE A 38 8.15 5.36 5.89
N HIS A 39 6.82 5.25 5.98
CA HIS A 39 6.12 4.43 6.98
C HIS A 39 5.71 3.11 6.36
N THR A 40 6.16 1.97 6.91
CA THR A 40 5.87 0.64 6.35
C THR A 40 5.27 -0.33 7.35
N ASP A 41 5.36 -0.06 8.65
CA ASP A 41 4.87 -0.94 9.73
C ASP A 41 4.18 -0.13 10.85
N SER A 42 3.32 0.79 10.46
CA SER A 42 2.77 1.84 11.31
C SER A 42 1.44 1.48 11.99
N SER A 43 1.16 0.20 12.20
CA SER A 43 -0.13 -0.26 12.75
C SER A 43 -0.34 0.07 14.24
N GLY A 44 0.63 0.71 14.89
CA GLY A 44 0.64 0.98 16.32
C GLY A 44 1.04 -0.23 17.18
N PHE A 45 1.77 0.04 18.27
CA PHE A 45 2.31 -0.97 19.17
C PHE A 45 1.25 -1.62 20.10
N VAL A 46 0.01 -1.08 20.14
CA VAL A 46 -1.02 -1.44 21.14
C VAL A 46 -1.35 -2.94 21.17
N LEU A 47 -1.06 -3.69 20.09
CA LEU A 47 -1.26 -5.15 20.02
C LEU A 47 -0.08 -5.90 19.37
N LEU A 48 1.18 -5.43 19.54
CA LEU A 48 2.37 -6.05 18.91
C LEU A 48 2.28 -6.15 17.38
N SER A 49 1.52 -5.25 16.75
CA SER A 49 1.15 -5.36 15.34
C SER A 49 2.04 -4.53 14.40
N GLY A 50 2.85 -3.61 14.94
CA GLY A 50 3.80 -2.79 14.19
C GLY A 50 4.83 -2.09 15.07
N PHE A 51 6.02 -1.81 14.53
CA PHE A 51 7.12 -1.09 15.18
C PHE A 51 7.25 0.37 14.73
N GLY A 52 6.69 0.74 13.58
CA GLY A 52 6.76 2.09 13.02
C GLY A 52 5.78 3.07 13.66
N ALA A 53 6.12 4.36 13.65
CA ALA A 53 5.24 5.45 14.07
C ALA A 53 4.13 5.68 13.03
N ALA A 54 2.88 5.79 13.48
CA ALA A 54 1.72 6.07 12.62
C ALA A 54 1.56 7.55 12.29
N GLN A 55 1.95 8.43 13.22
CA GLN A 55 1.82 9.86 13.05
C GLN A 55 2.84 10.37 12.02
N PRO A 56 2.49 11.42 11.24
CA PRO A 56 3.46 12.14 10.43
C PRO A 56 4.59 12.71 11.30
N LEU A 57 5.82 12.53 10.85
CA LEU A 57 7.04 12.98 11.54
C LEU A 57 7.88 13.94 10.69
N GLY A 58 7.62 14.05 9.39
CA GLY A 58 8.40 14.89 8.47
C GLY A 58 7.63 16.06 7.87
N ASP A 59 8.27 16.70 6.90
CA ASP A 59 7.60 17.57 5.94
C ASP A 59 6.88 16.78 4.85
N ILE A 60 7.36 15.56 4.56
CA ILE A 60 6.85 14.66 3.52
C ILE A 60 6.77 13.26 4.12
N ASP A 61 5.56 12.73 4.30
CA ASP A 61 5.36 11.42 4.90
C ASP A 61 4.69 10.49 3.89
N PHE A 62 5.40 9.43 3.50
CA PHE A 62 4.95 8.41 2.56
C PHE A 62 4.46 7.17 3.29
N TYR A 63 3.27 6.69 2.91
CA TYR A 63 2.62 5.51 3.47
C TYR A 63 2.35 4.49 2.36
N PRO A 64 3.38 3.77 1.85
CA PRO A 64 3.19 2.69 0.90
C PRO A 64 2.29 1.58 1.49
N ASN A 65 1.27 1.18 0.74
CA ASN A 65 0.29 0.17 1.12
C ASN A 65 -0.31 0.47 2.51
N GLU A 66 -0.88 1.68 2.63
CA GLU A 66 -1.43 2.25 3.87
C GLU A 66 -0.39 2.50 4.99
N GLY A 67 0.88 2.15 4.76
CA GLY A 67 1.96 2.19 5.74
C GLY A 67 1.87 1.13 6.83
N VAL A 68 0.95 0.15 6.69
CA VAL A 68 0.66 -0.84 7.74
C VAL A 68 1.29 -2.18 7.44
N LYS A 69 0.92 -2.80 6.32
CA LYS A 69 1.40 -4.14 5.96
C LYS A 69 1.82 -4.15 4.50
N GLN A 70 3.03 -4.63 4.28
CA GLN A 70 3.63 -4.56 2.96
C GLN A 70 3.38 -5.83 2.14
N PRO A 71 3.10 -5.71 0.83
CA PRO A 71 2.96 -6.85 -0.06
C PRO A 71 4.18 -7.78 -0.01
N GLY A 72 3.90 -9.08 -0.05
CA GLY A 72 4.91 -10.14 0.08
C GLY A 72 5.35 -10.46 1.51
N CYS A 73 4.91 -9.68 2.52
CA CYS A 73 5.16 -10.01 3.92
C CYS A 73 4.12 -11.00 4.48
N PRO A 74 4.53 -11.97 5.33
CA PRO A 74 3.64 -12.97 5.89
C PRO A 74 2.44 -12.38 6.64
N GLU A 75 1.33 -13.11 6.73
CA GLU A 75 0.21 -12.75 7.60
C GLU A 75 0.60 -12.82 9.08
N SER A 76 0.29 -11.77 9.84
CA SER A 76 0.33 -11.79 11.29
C SER A 76 -0.95 -12.44 11.81
N SER A 77 -0.97 -13.77 11.97
CA SER A 77 -2.17 -14.44 12.48
C SER A 77 -2.26 -14.28 14.01
N VAL A 78 -3.45 -13.90 14.51
CA VAL A 78 -3.76 -13.90 15.96
C VAL A 78 -3.52 -15.29 16.55
N GLY A 79 -3.79 -16.35 15.77
CA GLY A 79 -3.45 -17.73 16.13
C GLY A 79 -1.95 -17.97 16.30
N GLY A 80 -1.10 -17.37 15.47
CA GLY A 80 0.36 -17.43 15.57
C GLY A 80 0.92 -16.66 16.77
N ILE A 81 0.30 -15.54 17.16
CA ILE A 81 0.63 -14.80 18.40
C ILE A 81 0.25 -15.63 19.63
N ILE A 82 -0.97 -16.16 19.69
CA ILE A 82 -1.47 -16.95 20.83
C ILE A 82 -0.71 -18.29 20.94
N SER A 83 -0.47 -18.97 19.82
CA SER A 83 0.38 -20.17 19.73
C SER A 83 1.81 -19.87 20.17
N GLY A 84 2.36 -18.73 19.77
CA GLY A 84 3.71 -18.32 20.10
C GLY A 84 3.93 -18.04 21.58
N ILE A 85 2.92 -17.49 22.27
CA ILE A 85 2.96 -17.31 23.73
C ILE A 85 2.89 -18.67 24.46
N GLY A 86 2.08 -19.62 23.97
CA GLY A 86 1.97 -20.96 24.55
C GLY A 86 3.17 -21.88 24.27
N SER A 87 3.91 -21.61 23.19
CA SER A 87 5.01 -22.47 22.68
C SER A 87 6.40 -21.84 22.82
N GLY A 88 6.51 -20.58 23.26
CA GLY A 88 7.76 -19.81 23.24
C GLY A 88 8.24 -19.41 21.82
N SER A 89 7.38 -19.52 20.79
CA SER A 89 7.71 -19.23 19.40
C SER A 89 6.87 -18.06 18.86
N ILE A 90 7.27 -16.84 19.22
CA ILE A 90 6.67 -15.56 18.76
C ILE A 90 7.00 -15.29 17.27
N SER A 91 7.37 -16.32 16.50
CA SER A 91 8.15 -16.17 15.28
C SER A 91 7.37 -15.65 14.08
N GLU A 92 6.11 -16.07 13.87
CA GLU A 92 5.37 -15.69 12.66
C GLU A 92 4.92 -14.23 12.67
N ALA A 93 4.29 -13.76 13.75
CA ALA A 93 3.92 -12.35 13.90
C ALA A 93 5.16 -11.46 13.94
N ALA A 94 6.22 -11.87 14.66
CA ALA A 94 7.48 -11.13 14.64
C ALA A 94 8.13 -11.11 13.24
N ASN A 95 7.98 -12.16 12.42
CA ASN A 95 8.51 -12.19 11.06
C ASN A 95 7.70 -11.30 10.12
N SER A 96 6.38 -11.24 10.27
CA SER A 96 5.51 -10.33 9.52
C SER A 96 5.87 -8.85 9.79
N VAL A 97 5.92 -8.48 11.07
CA VAL A 97 6.31 -7.14 11.54
C VAL A 97 7.74 -6.79 11.08
N LYS A 98 8.72 -7.68 11.28
CA LYS A 98 10.10 -7.47 10.79
C LYS A 98 10.16 -7.29 9.27
N CYS A 99 9.36 -8.05 8.52
CA CYS A 99 9.31 -7.93 7.07
C CYS A 99 8.79 -6.55 6.66
N SER A 100 7.60 -6.15 7.14
CA SER A 100 7.01 -4.84 6.85
C SER A 100 7.94 -3.71 7.29
N HIS A 101 8.51 -3.77 8.50
CA HIS A 101 9.45 -2.77 9.01
C HIS A 101 10.71 -2.64 8.13
N SER A 102 11.24 -3.76 7.64
CA SER A 102 12.40 -3.75 6.75
C SER A 102 12.13 -3.16 5.36
N ARG A 103 10.87 -3.06 4.94
CA ARG A 103 10.55 -2.55 3.60
C ARG A 103 10.93 -1.10 3.40
N ALA A 104 10.91 -0.26 4.43
CA ALA A 104 11.29 1.14 4.27
C ALA A 104 12.70 1.31 3.70
N TRP A 105 13.70 0.62 4.26
CA TRP A 105 15.07 0.71 3.73
C TRP A 105 15.24 -0.07 2.41
N VAL A 106 14.45 -1.13 2.17
CA VAL A 106 14.46 -1.85 0.89
C VAL A 106 13.92 -0.98 -0.25
N TYR A 107 12.79 -0.31 -0.06
CA TYR A 107 12.22 0.63 -1.04
C TYR A 107 13.15 1.82 -1.26
N PHE A 108 13.71 2.38 -0.19
CA PHE A 108 14.71 3.43 -0.30
C PHE A 108 15.92 3.00 -1.14
N THR A 109 16.45 1.80 -0.88
CA THR A 109 17.57 1.24 -1.64
C THR A 109 17.21 1.03 -3.12
N GLU A 110 16.00 0.57 -3.42
CA GLU A 110 15.53 0.42 -4.80
C GLU A 110 15.40 1.77 -5.50
N SER A 111 14.89 2.80 -4.82
CA SER A 111 14.73 4.16 -5.38
C SER A 111 16.04 4.79 -5.84
N ILE A 112 17.19 4.35 -5.30
CA ILE A 112 18.53 4.76 -5.73
C ILE A 112 18.99 3.99 -6.97
N ASN A 113 18.71 2.69 -6.99
CA ASN A 113 19.35 1.72 -7.88
C ASN A 113 18.46 1.30 -9.07
N SER A 114 17.28 1.89 -9.21
CA SER A 114 16.30 1.57 -10.23
C SER A 114 15.88 2.81 -11.02
N ASN A 115 15.53 2.61 -12.30
CA ASN A 115 14.88 3.65 -13.12
C ASN A 115 13.35 3.69 -12.90
N CYS A 116 12.85 2.84 -12.02
CA CYS A 116 11.45 2.80 -11.65
C CYS A 116 11.23 3.65 -10.41
N HIS A 117 10.33 4.63 -10.53
CA HIS A 117 10.07 5.61 -9.49
C HIS A 117 8.85 5.22 -8.67
N PHE A 118 8.94 5.40 -7.36
CA PHE A 118 7.82 5.23 -6.44
C PHE A 118 6.97 6.50 -6.45
N TYR A 119 6.11 6.64 -7.45
CA TYR A 119 5.19 7.77 -7.48
C TYR A 119 4.17 7.65 -6.37
N ALA A 120 3.78 8.79 -5.79
CA ALA A 120 2.85 8.83 -4.68
C ALA A 120 1.82 9.94 -4.86
N HIS A 121 0.72 9.80 -4.15
CA HIS A 121 -0.46 10.64 -4.29
C HIS A 121 -0.78 11.33 -2.97
N LYS A 122 -0.90 12.66 -3.03
CA LYS A 122 -1.27 13.44 -1.86
C LYS A 122 -2.71 13.15 -1.49
N CYS A 123 -2.94 12.58 -0.32
CA CYS A 123 -4.28 12.22 0.12
C CYS A 123 -4.52 12.56 1.58
N ARG A 124 -5.79 12.73 1.96
CA ARG A 124 -6.16 12.98 3.35
C ARG A 124 -6.07 11.72 4.21
N THR A 125 -6.37 10.57 3.63
CA THR A 125 -6.41 9.27 4.32
C THR A 125 -6.03 8.15 3.35
N ALA A 126 -5.48 7.05 3.90
CA ALA A 126 -5.22 5.83 3.14
C ALA A 126 -6.48 5.29 2.46
N ALA A 127 -7.61 5.26 3.19
CA ALA A 127 -8.89 4.84 2.64
C ALA A 127 -9.37 5.71 1.47
N GLY A 128 -9.09 7.03 1.48
CA GLY A 128 -9.43 7.90 0.35
C GLY A 128 -8.58 7.57 -0.89
N PHE A 129 -7.31 7.21 -0.68
CA PHE A 129 -6.42 6.75 -1.74
C PHE A 129 -6.90 5.44 -2.37
N GLU A 130 -7.22 4.43 -1.56
CA GLU A 130 -7.76 3.15 -2.05
C GLU A 130 -9.09 3.30 -2.80
N GLN A 131 -9.93 4.25 -2.39
CA GLN A 131 -11.18 4.58 -3.07
C GLN A 131 -10.98 5.43 -4.34
N GLY A 132 -9.75 5.81 -4.66
CA GLY A 132 -9.40 6.59 -5.86
C GLY A 132 -9.70 8.09 -5.77
N GLU A 133 -9.86 8.66 -4.57
CA GLU A 133 -10.28 10.06 -4.38
C GLU A 133 -9.18 11.09 -4.76
N CYS A 134 -7.92 10.67 -4.78
CA CYS A 134 -6.75 11.54 -4.89
C CYS A 134 -5.74 11.07 -5.95
N LEU A 135 -6.22 10.29 -6.93
CA LEU A 135 -5.39 9.84 -8.05
C LEU A 135 -5.05 10.99 -8.99
N GLY A 136 -4.00 10.75 -9.77
CA GLY A 136 -3.40 11.72 -10.66
C GLY A 136 -2.33 12.56 -9.95
N CYS A 137 -1.63 13.33 -10.77
CA CYS A 137 -0.53 14.16 -10.32
C CYS A 137 -0.80 15.63 -10.61
N SER A 138 -0.21 16.50 -9.80
CA SER A 138 -0.32 17.94 -10.00
C SER A 138 0.45 18.39 -11.23
N ALA A 139 0.28 19.65 -11.64
CA ALA A 139 1.02 20.22 -12.77
C ALA A 139 2.55 20.20 -12.57
N THR A 140 3.01 20.09 -11.32
CA THR A 140 4.43 19.97 -10.95
C THR A 140 4.96 18.53 -11.01
N GLY A 141 4.14 17.56 -11.40
CA GLY A 141 4.48 16.15 -11.42
C GLY A 141 4.01 15.40 -10.17
N CYS A 142 4.21 14.08 -10.16
CA CYS A 142 3.88 13.25 -9.02
C CYS A 142 4.96 13.41 -7.93
N PRO A 143 4.58 13.49 -6.65
CA PRO A 143 5.48 13.20 -5.54
C PRO A 143 6.22 11.88 -5.74
N ILE A 144 7.51 11.84 -5.37
CA ILE A 144 8.37 10.66 -5.52
C ILE A 144 8.87 10.23 -4.14
N MET A 145 8.58 9.00 -3.75
CA MET A 145 9.11 8.41 -2.51
C MET A 145 10.55 7.94 -2.71
N GLY A 146 11.41 8.15 -1.71
CA GLY A 146 12.77 7.63 -1.66
C GLY A 146 13.83 8.68 -1.96
N TYR A 147 14.89 8.30 -2.67
CA TYR A 147 16.08 9.13 -2.86
C TYR A 147 15.80 10.50 -3.49
N ASP A 148 14.82 10.55 -4.40
CA ASP A 148 14.41 11.75 -5.13
C ASP A 148 13.27 12.52 -4.44
N ALA A 149 12.97 12.26 -3.16
CA ALA A 149 11.94 12.95 -2.42
C ALA A 149 12.19 14.46 -2.30
N ASP A 150 13.45 14.90 -2.34
CA ASP A 150 13.84 16.32 -2.36
C ASP A 150 13.36 17.08 -3.61
N LYS A 151 13.03 16.36 -4.70
CA LYS A 151 12.42 16.94 -5.90
C LYS A 151 10.92 17.19 -5.74
N THR A 152 10.29 16.61 -4.71
CA THR A 152 8.88 16.81 -4.41
C THR A 152 8.69 18.19 -3.77
N THR A 153 7.96 19.07 -4.47
CA THR A 153 7.68 20.42 -3.94
C THR A 153 6.54 20.43 -2.93
N GLU A 154 5.63 19.46 -3.01
CA GLU A 154 4.48 19.34 -2.13
C GLU A 154 4.88 18.78 -0.76
N ARG A 155 4.29 19.32 0.32
CA ARG A 155 4.46 18.83 1.70
C ARG A 155 3.19 18.19 2.23
N GLY A 156 3.32 17.29 3.20
CA GLY A 156 2.24 16.57 3.86
C GLY A 156 2.30 15.06 3.64
N THR A 157 1.12 14.43 3.61
CA THR A 157 0.98 12.97 3.59
C THR A 157 0.67 12.44 2.20
N PHE A 158 1.37 11.38 1.81
CA PHE A 158 1.30 10.76 0.49
C PHE A 158 1.12 9.24 0.62
N TYR A 159 0.35 8.67 -0.31
CA TYR A 159 0.05 7.24 -0.37
C TYR A 159 0.39 6.69 -1.75
N LEU A 160 0.76 5.42 -1.78
CA LEU A 160 1.13 4.67 -2.98
C LEU A 160 0.99 3.18 -2.70
N SER A 161 0.85 2.37 -3.75
CA SER A 161 0.88 0.91 -3.71
C SER A 161 2.19 0.40 -4.31
N THR A 162 2.72 -0.70 -3.76
CA THR A 162 3.96 -1.33 -4.25
C THR A 162 3.72 -2.78 -4.65
N SER A 163 4.54 -3.32 -5.55
CA SER A 163 4.50 -4.76 -5.86
C SER A 163 5.00 -5.61 -4.67
N ASP A 164 4.69 -6.90 -4.67
CA ASP A 164 5.15 -7.86 -3.66
C ASP A 164 6.62 -8.30 -3.87
N ARG A 165 7.19 -7.99 -5.04
CA ARG A 165 8.55 -8.35 -5.48
C ARG A 165 9.21 -7.21 -6.26
N ALA A 166 10.54 -7.26 -6.35
CA ALA A 166 11.31 -6.28 -7.09
C ALA A 166 11.03 -6.38 -8.61
N PRO A 167 10.94 -5.25 -9.34
CA PRO A 167 10.96 -3.89 -8.80
C PRO A 167 9.67 -3.56 -8.01
N PHE A 168 9.83 -3.14 -6.76
CA PHE A 168 8.75 -2.87 -5.80
C PHE A 168 7.96 -1.61 -6.13
N CYS A 169 8.59 -0.59 -6.71
CA CYS A 169 7.90 0.63 -7.20
C CYS A 169 6.61 0.30 -7.96
N GLY A 170 6.64 -0.74 -8.80
CA GLY A 170 5.54 -1.20 -9.60
C GLY A 170 4.96 -0.14 -10.55
N HIS A 171 3.90 -0.54 -11.22
CA HIS A 171 3.00 0.31 -12.00
C HIS A 171 1.62 0.21 -11.38
N GLU A 172 1.12 1.33 -10.89
CA GLU A 172 -0.11 1.40 -10.13
C GLU A 172 -1.35 1.57 -11.02
N PHE A 173 -2.39 0.81 -10.69
CA PHE A 173 -3.66 0.83 -11.37
C PHE A 173 -4.79 0.88 -10.35
N PHE A 174 -5.68 1.84 -10.52
CA PHE A 174 -6.98 1.84 -9.85
C PHE A 174 -7.91 0.86 -10.54
N VAL A 175 -8.55 0.00 -9.74
CA VAL A 175 -9.49 -1.01 -10.17
C VAL A 175 -10.82 -0.79 -9.47
N GLU A 176 -11.88 -0.62 -10.25
CA GLU A 176 -13.26 -0.63 -9.73
C GLU A 176 -14.02 -1.83 -10.29
N VAL A 177 -14.58 -2.65 -9.40
CA VAL A 177 -15.44 -3.79 -9.76
C VAL A 177 -16.85 -3.52 -9.25
N VAL A 178 -17.82 -3.43 -10.16
CA VAL A 178 -19.23 -3.23 -9.82
C VAL A 178 -19.93 -4.58 -9.91
N VAL A 179 -20.40 -5.10 -8.78
CA VAL A 179 -21.22 -6.33 -8.74
C VAL A 179 -22.63 -6.02 -9.24
N SER A 180 -23.15 -6.88 -10.12
CA SER A 180 -24.50 -6.73 -10.67
C SER A 180 -25.55 -6.74 -9.56
N GLY A 181 -26.56 -5.87 -9.67
CA GLY A 181 -27.74 -5.91 -8.80
C GLY A 181 -28.56 -7.20 -8.89
N THR A 182 -28.26 -8.07 -9.88
CA THR A 182 -28.85 -9.41 -10.00
C THR A 182 -27.98 -10.53 -9.43
N SER A 183 -26.83 -10.20 -8.84
CA SER A 183 -25.96 -11.17 -8.19
C SER A 183 -26.57 -11.60 -6.86
N GLN A 184 -26.45 -12.89 -6.56
CA GLN A 184 -26.72 -13.39 -5.21
C GLN A 184 -25.52 -13.10 -4.31
N ASP A 185 -25.78 -13.05 -3.00
CA ASP A 185 -24.76 -12.84 -2.00
C ASP A 185 -23.71 -13.96 -2.06
N THR A 186 -22.44 -13.57 -2.08
CA THR A 186 -21.32 -14.49 -2.02
C THR A 186 -20.21 -13.97 -1.09
N TYR A 187 -19.24 -14.82 -0.80
CA TYR A 187 -18.11 -14.51 0.05
C TYR A 187 -16.83 -15.07 -0.56
N GLY A 188 -15.86 -14.20 -0.82
CA GLY A 188 -14.65 -14.57 -1.54
C GLY A 188 -13.80 -13.36 -1.89
N GLU A 189 -12.90 -13.56 -2.83
CA GLU A 189 -11.91 -12.56 -3.23
C GLU A 189 -11.80 -12.46 -4.75
N PHE A 190 -11.40 -11.27 -5.21
CA PHE A 190 -11.16 -10.99 -6.61
C PHE A 190 -9.68 -10.90 -6.90
N PHE A 191 -9.32 -11.45 -8.05
CA PHE A 191 -8.03 -11.27 -8.67
C PHE A 191 -8.22 -10.67 -10.06
N VAL A 192 -7.30 -9.79 -10.45
CA VAL A 192 -7.25 -9.22 -11.79
C VAL A 192 -5.95 -9.59 -12.49
N THR A 193 -6.06 -9.88 -13.77
CA THR A 193 -4.91 -9.96 -14.67
C THR A 193 -5.10 -8.90 -15.75
N LEU A 194 -4.16 -7.95 -15.81
CA LEU A 194 -4.16 -6.85 -16.75
C LEU A 194 -3.35 -7.23 -17.98
N ILE A 195 -3.93 -7.06 -19.15
CA ILE A 195 -3.29 -7.37 -20.42
C ILE A 195 -3.08 -6.04 -21.14
N GLY A 196 -1.83 -5.62 -21.23
CA GLY A 196 -1.43 -4.39 -21.88
C GLY A 196 -0.71 -4.63 -23.20
N SER A 197 -0.35 -3.53 -23.86
CA SER A 197 0.33 -3.53 -25.16
C SER A 197 1.75 -4.12 -25.13
N LYS A 198 2.40 -4.14 -23.96
CA LYS A 198 3.78 -4.64 -23.79
C LYS A 198 3.84 -6.02 -23.13
N ALA A 199 2.96 -6.27 -22.16
CA ALA A 199 3.01 -7.46 -21.33
C ALA A 199 1.65 -7.79 -20.70
N THR A 200 1.58 -8.94 -20.03
CA THR A 200 0.48 -9.33 -19.15
C THR A 200 0.99 -9.34 -17.71
N SER A 201 0.20 -8.80 -16.79
CA SER A 201 0.55 -8.78 -15.37
C SER A 201 0.57 -10.18 -14.77
N GLU A 202 1.17 -10.28 -13.59
CA GLU A 202 0.85 -11.30 -12.60
C GLU A 202 -0.65 -11.27 -12.22
N GLU A 203 -1.10 -12.31 -11.52
CA GLU A 203 -2.44 -12.32 -10.92
C GLU A 203 -2.43 -11.39 -9.69
N LEU A 204 -3.03 -10.21 -9.83
CA LEU A 204 -3.07 -9.17 -8.81
C LEU A 204 -4.29 -9.39 -7.92
N LYS A 205 -4.07 -9.59 -6.63
CA LYS A 205 -5.13 -9.70 -5.62
C LYS A 205 -5.66 -8.31 -5.30
N LEU A 206 -6.99 -8.10 -5.35
CA LEU A 206 -7.57 -6.77 -5.10
C LEU A 206 -7.56 -6.38 -3.62
N GLU A 207 -7.91 -7.31 -2.74
CA GLU A 207 -7.94 -7.09 -1.29
C GLU A 207 -7.30 -8.28 -0.60
N THR A 208 -6.56 -8.04 0.48
CA THR A 208 -5.93 -9.07 1.31
C THR A 208 -6.93 -9.97 2.02
N LYS A 209 -8.10 -9.42 2.38
CA LYS A 209 -9.19 -10.09 3.11
C LYS A 209 -10.32 -10.55 2.19
N MET A 210 -10.97 -11.63 2.59
CA MET A 210 -12.19 -12.10 1.95
C MET A 210 -13.31 -11.07 2.14
N MET A 211 -14.09 -10.85 1.09
CA MET A 211 -15.14 -9.81 1.03
C MET A 211 -16.52 -10.45 0.97
N SER A 212 -17.48 -9.79 1.64
CA SER A 212 -18.90 -10.09 1.47
C SER A 212 -19.44 -9.33 0.28
N LEU A 213 -19.76 -10.04 -0.80
CA LEU A 213 -20.20 -9.47 -2.05
C LEU A 213 -21.71 -9.61 -2.18
N TYR A 214 -22.43 -8.51 -1.98
CA TYR A 214 -23.88 -8.43 -2.11
C TYR A 214 -24.28 -7.65 -3.36
N HIS A 215 -25.56 -7.70 -3.71
CA HIS A 215 -26.11 -7.04 -4.89
C HIS A 215 -25.82 -5.53 -4.93
N GLY A 216 -25.15 -5.09 -6.00
CA GLY A 216 -24.83 -3.69 -6.26
C GLY A 216 -23.59 -3.15 -5.53
N VAL A 217 -22.83 -3.99 -4.82
CA VAL A 217 -21.59 -3.55 -4.17
C VAL A 217 -20.56 -3.08 -5.20
N VAL A 218 -19.80 -2.05 -4.82
CA VAL A 218 -18.71 -1.49 -5.63
C VAL A 218 -17.42 -1.64 -4.84
N GLU A 219 -16.50 -2.43 -5.38
CA GLU A 219 -15.18 -2.65 -4.81
C GLU A 219 -14.16 -1.77 -5.53
N ARG A 220 -13.33 -1.06 -4.77
CA ARG A 220 -12.31 -0.13 -5.28
C ARG A 220 -11.00 -0.39 -4.58
N HIS A 221 -9.95 -0.56 -5.38
CA HIS A 221 -8.61 -0.94 -4.91
C HIS A 221 -7.54 -0.33 -5.79
N VAL A 222 -6.39 0.02 -5.22
CA VAL A 222 -5.18 0.39 -5.99
C VAL A 222 -4.17 -0.75 -5.93
N VAL A 223 -3.89 -1.35 -7.09
CA VAL A 223 -2.95 -2.48 -7.22
C VAL A 223 -1.71 -2.09 -8.00
N ALA A 224 -0.58 -2.73 -7.70
CA ALA A 224 0.69 -2.48 -8.38
C ALA A 224 1.24 -3.74 -9.04
N SER A 225 1.58 -3.67 -10.33
CA SER A 225 2.30 -4.73 -11.05
C SER A 225 3.78 -4.39 -11.16
N HIS A 226 4.67 -5.35 -10.93
CA HIS A 226 6.11 -5.15 -11.15
C HIS A 226 6.51 -5.07 -12.65
N ILE A 227 5.54 -5.19 -13.56
CA ILE A 227 5.76 -5.26 -15.00
C ILE A 227 5.18 -4.01 -15.69
N ASP A 228 5.96 -3.37 -16.55
CA ASP A 228 5.47 -2.32 -17.46
C ASP A 228 4.53 -2.93 -18.51
N LEU A 229 3.22 -2.77 -18.30
CA LEU A 229 2.18 -3.31 -19.17
C LEU A 229 1.98 -2.47 -20.44
N GLY A 230 2.46 -1.23 -20.46
CA GLY A 230 2.08 -0.23 -21.46
C GLY A 230 0.59 0.13 -21.37
N THR A 231 -0.06 0.36 -22.52
CA THR A 231 -1.48 0.70 -22.55
C THR A 231 -2.33 -0.54 -22.29
N ILE A 232 -3.21 -0.49 -21.28
CA ILE A 232 -4.14 -1.59 -20.95
C ILE A 232 -5.13 -1.79 -22.10
N GLN A 233 -5.28 -3.05 -22.53
CA GLN A 233 -6.16 -3.44 -23.63
C GLN A 233 -7.31 -4.33 -23.15
N GLN A 234 -7.05 -5.20 -22.16
CA GLN A 234 -8.03 -6.13 -21.63
C GLN A 234 -7.79 -6.37 -20.14
N VAL A 235 -8.87 -6.76 -19.44
CA VAL A 235 -8.82 -7.22 -18.05
C VAL A 235 -9.45 -8.61 -17.97
N LYS A 236 -8.79 -9.51 -17.24
CA LYS A 236 -9.40 -10.76 -16.78
C LYS A 236 -9.68 -10.61 -15.30
N LEU A 237 -10.93 -10.85 -14.91
CA LEU A 237 -11.34 -10.89 -13.52
C LEU A 237 -11.60 -12.35 -13.14
N LYS A 238 -11.02 -12.77 -12.02
CA LYS A 238 -11.18 -14.10 -11.43
C LYS A 238 -11.77 -13.91 -10.05
N PHE A 239 -12.77 -14.72 -9.72
CA PHE A 239 -13.37 -14.77 -8.39
C PHE A 239 -13.02 -16.12 -7.76
N GLU A 240 -12.46 -16.09 -6.55
CA GLU A 240 -12.27 -17.28 -5.73
C GLU A 240 -13.19 -17.20 -4.51
N ARG A 241 -14.08 -18.18 -4.40
CA ARG A 241 -15.00 -18.28 -3.28
C ARG A 241 -14.28 -18.84 -2.07
N ALA A 242 -14.55 -18.25 -0.90
CA ALA A 242 -14.05 -18.81 0.35
C ALA A 242 -14.60 -20.24 0.60
N HIS A 243 -13.75 -21.09 1.19
CA HIS A 243 -14.10 -22.44 1.68
C HIS A 243 -14.50 -22.47 3.17
N ASP A 244 -14.66 -21.25 3.67
CA ASP A 244 -15.12 -20.75 4.94
C ASP A 244 -16.43 -21.26 5.57
N LEU A 245 -16.58 -21.13 6.89
CA LEU A 245 -17.90 -21.12 7.54
C LEU A 245 -18.71 -19.87 7.13
N HIS A 246 -18.05 -18.75 6.86
CA HIS A 246 -18.68 -17.52 6.35
C HIS A 246 -19.25 -17.70 4.94
N ALA A 247 -18.79 -18.69 4.20
CA ALA A 247 -19.33 -19.03 2.89
C ALA A 247 -20.50 -20.02 2.96
N LEU A 248 -20.99 -20.42 4.14
CA LEU A 248 -22.17 -21.29 4.21
C LEU A 248 -23.42 -20.55 3.70
N GLY A 249 -24.08 -21.13 2.70
CA GLY A 249 -25.26 -20.52 2.05
C GLY A 249 -24.94 -19.46 0.99
N ALA A 250 -23.68 -19.01 0.89
CA ALA A 250 -23.22 -18.09 -0.15
C ALA A 250 -23.21 -18.73 -1.55
N SER A 251 -23.63 -17.96 -2.55
CA SER A 251 -23.61 -18.35 -3.97
C SER A 251 -22.21 -18.77 -4.42
N ARG A 252 -22.15 -19.66 -5.42
CA ARG A 252 -20.89 -20.04 -6.08
C ARG A 252 -20.50 -19.10 -7.21
N ASP A 253 -21.48 -18.35 -7.72
CA ASP A 253 -21.31 -17.46 -8.85
C ASP A 253 -21.47 -16.01 -8.39
N VAL A 254 -20.65 -15.14 -8.97
CA VAL A 254 -20.79 -13.69 -8.86
C VAL A 254 -21.03 -13.11 -10.25
N ARG A 255 -22.01 -12.20 -10.37
CA ARG A 255 -22.27 -11.49 -11.62
C ARG A 255 -21.69 -10.10 -11.55
N ILE A 256 -20.91 -9.73 -12.56
CA ILE A 256 -20.22 -8.45 -12.63
C ILE A 256 -20.92 -7.56 -13.64
N HIS A 257 -21.22 -6.32 -13.23
CA HIS A 257 -21.78 -5.31 -14.11
C HIS A 257 -20.70 -4.66 -14.96
N SER A 258 -19.61 -4.23 -14.33
CA SER A 258 -18.49 -3.57 -15.00
C SER A 258 -17.20 -3.72 -14.21
N VAL A 259 -16.07 -3.62 -14.93
CA VAL A 259 -14.73 -3.48 -14.37
C VAL A 259 -14.08 -2.27 -15.03
N THR A 260 -13.60 -1.33 -14.22
CA THR A 260 -12.91 -0.12 -14.68
C THR A 260 -11.45 -0.19 -14.24
N ILE A 261 -10.53 0.10 -15.15
CA ILE A 261 -9.08 0.14 -14.88
C ILE A 261 -8.55 1.51 -15.30
N GLN A 262 -7.80 2.17 -14.42
CA GLN A 262 -7.19 3.47 -14.69
C GLN A 262 -5.77 3.54 -14.12
N PRO A 263 -4.76 4.01 -14.88
CA PRO A 263 -3.44 4.32 -14.31
C PRO A 263 -3.56 5.44 -13.27
N THR A 264 -2.92 5.29 -12.13
CA THR A 264 -3.00 6.28 -11.04
C THR A 264 -2.25 7.56 -11.37
N GLU A 265 -1.16 7.49 -12.14
CA GLU A 265 -0.32 8.63 -12.52
C GLU A 265 -0.91 9.51 -13.64
N SER A 266 -2.08 9.16 -14.20
CA SER A 266 -2.64 9.94 -15.29
C SER A 266 -2.93 11.38 -14.82
N THR A 267 -2.34 12.38 -15.50
CA THR A 267 -2.65 13.78 -15.23
C THR A 267 -4.15 13.97 -15.37
N GLN A 268 -4.83 14.49 -14.33
CA GLN A 268 -6.23 14.89 -14.45
C GLN A 268 -6.35 15.81 -15.67
N LYS A 269 -7.16 15.40 -16.65
CA LYS A 269 -7.43 16.17 -17.86
C LYS A 269 -8.22 17.44 -17.55
#